data_AF-A0A4R8ZUQ4-F1
#
_entry.id   AF-A0A4R8ZUQ4-F1
#
_cell.length_a   1.000
_cell.length_b   1.000
_cell.length_c   1.000
_cell.angle_alpha   90.00
_cell.angle_beta   90.00
_cell.angle_gamma   90.00
#
_symmetry.space_group_name_H-M   'P 1'
#
loop_
_entity.id
_entity.type
_entity.pdbx_description
1 polymer ?
#
loop_
_entity_poly.entity_id
_entity_poly.type
_entity_poly.pdbx_seq_one_letter_code
_entity_poly.pdbx_strand_id
1 'polypeptide(L)'
;MAALARQRTAARAATEATTAHLATTSTVCRRWGSLPQCEVGIPAWAEAVARQRADTDPRVTDASRNAEQTQHELGHIAERHTDERAALRRRILGNLTPSTAEARAVQWRGHADQARHDLAEIEALPVTEAAQLIREWVARAQTEEAVAEPAQTVRDARAAKLGQFHAQSIDQGRTGPERDGIGM
;
A
#
# COMPACT_ATOMS: atom_id res chain seq x y z
N MET A 1 88.26 -2.18 -3.01
CA MET A 1 87.67 -1.98 -4.35
C MET A 1 86.33 -2.71 -4.54
N ALA A 2 86.18 -3.98 -4.15
CA ALA A 2 84.94 -4.77 -4.40
C ALA A 2 83.68 -4.34 -3.62
N ALA A 3 83.81 -3.65 -2.48
CA ALA A 3 82.66 -3.22 -1.66
C ALA A 3 81.93 -1.99 -2.25
N LEU A 4 82.68 -1.00 -2.76
CA LEU A 4 82.13 0.21 -3.39
C LEU A 4 81.41 -0.09 -4.71
N ALA A 5 81.91 -1.06 -5.49
CA ALA A 5 81.22 -1.51 -6.70
C ALA A 5 79.87 -2.15 -6.38
N ARG A 6 79.81 -3.02 -5.36
CA ARG A 6 78.57 -3.63 -4.86
C ARG A 6 77.56 -2.61 -4.33
N GLN A 7 78.04 -1.57 -3.64
CA GLN A 7 77.18 -0.50 -3.13
C GLN A 7 76.56 0.33 -4.27
N ARG A 8 77.32 0.62 -5.33
CA ARG A 8 76.80 1.33 -6.52
C ARG A 8 75.81 0.49 -7.32
N THR A 9 76.03 -0.81 -7.46
CA THR A 9 75.07 -1.69 -8.14
C THR A 9 73.78 -1.83 -7.33
N ALA A 10 73.86 -1.94 -6.00
CA ALA A 10 72.68 -1.95 -5.14
C ALA A 10 71.89 -0.64 -5.21
N ALA A 11 72.58 0.51 -5.21
CA ALA A 11 71.94 1.81 -5.36
C ALA A 11 71.22 1.95 -6.71
N ARG A 12 71.84 1.49 -7.81
CA ARG A 12 71.21 1.47 -9.14
C ARG A 12 69.98 0.57 -9.19
N ALA A 13 70.08 -0.64 -8.64
CA ALA A 13 68.95 -1.57 -8.56
C ALA A 13 67.79 -0.98 -7.75
N ALA A 14 68.08 -0.28 -6.64
CA ALA A 14 67.06 0.40 -5.85
C ALA A 14 66.39 1.53 -6.63
N THR A 15 67.16 2.37 -7.34
CA THR A 15 66.57 3.43 -8.18
C THR A 15 65.72 2.86 -9.31
N GLU A 16 66.17 1.78 -9.95
CA GLU A 16 65.46 1.13 -11.04
C GLU A 16 64.14 0.50 -10.56
N ALA A 17 64.17 -0.21 -9.42
CA ALA A 17 62.98 -0.75 -8.77
C ALA A 17 61.97 0.34 -8.40
N THR A 18 62.45 1.48 -7.88
CA THR A 18 61.59 2.63 -7.52
C THR A 18 60.93 3.20 -8.78
N THR A 19 61.70 3.38 -9.87
CA THR A 19 61.15 3.89 -11.13
C THR A 19 60.13 2.92 -11.75
N ALA A 20 60.38 1.62 -11.71
CA ALA A 20 59.45 0.60 -12.20
C ALA A 20 58.14 0.56 -11.39
N HIS A 21 58.25 0.71 -10.07
CA HIS A 21 57.08 0.79 -9.18
C HIS A 21 56.23 2.03 -9.47
N LEU A 22 56.86 3.21 -9.62
CA LEU A 22 56.16 4.45 -9.97
C LEU A 22 55.51 4.38 -11.36
N ALA A 23 56.18 3.75 -12.34
CA ALA A 23 55.62 3.54 -13.67
C ALA A 23 54.36 2.65 -13.62
N THR A 24 54.42 1.55 -12.88
CA THR A 24 53.29 0.61 -12.72
C THR A 24 52.11 1.27 -12.01
N THR A 25 52.36 1.93 -10.87
CA THR A 25 51.33 2.62 -10.09
C THR A 25 50.66 3.72 -10.90
N SER A 26 51.43 4.52 -11.64
CA SER A 26 50.87 5.56 -12.52
C SER A 26 49.97 4.99 -13.63
N THR A 27 50.31 3.82 -14.17
CA THR A 27 49.53 3.15 -15.20
C THR A 27 48.20 2.63 -14.66
N VAL A 28 48.23 2.03 -13.46
CA VAL A 28 47.03 1.54 -12.78
C VAL A 28 46.11 2.71 -12.40
N CYS A 29 46.64 3.78 -11.78
CA CYS A 29 45.86 4.98 -11.46
C CYS A 29 45.23 5.60 -12.71
N ARG A 30 45.95 5.69 -13.83
CA ARG A 30 45.41 6.27 -15.07
C ARG A 30 44.28 5.43 -15.66
N ARG A 31 44.36 4.11 -15.56
CA ARG A 31 43.37 3.19 -16.13
C ARG A 31 42.15 3.01 -15.22
N TRP A 32 42.36 2.94 -13.91
CA TRP A 32 41.36 2.51 -12.94
C TRP A 32 41.02 3.57 -11.88
N GLY A 33 41.74 4.70 -11.87
CA GLY A 33 41.49 5.84 -10.98
C GLY A 33 42.13 5.73 -9.60
N SER A 34 42.40 4.52 -9.11
CA SER A 34 42.95 4.29 -7.77
C SER A 34 43.82 3.02 -7.72
N LEU A 35 44.48 2.81 -6.58
CA LEU A 35 45.32 1.65 -6.31
C LEU A 35 44.74 0.83 -5.14
N PRO A 36 44.92 -0.49 -5.16
CA PRO A 36 44.64 -1.31 -3.98
C PRO A 36 45.62 -0.95 -2.85
N GLN A 37 45.10 -0.84 -1.63
CA GLN A 37 45.87 -0.45 -0.44
C GLN A 37 46.78 -1.58 0.07
N CYS A 38 46.39 -2.83 -0.17
CA CYS A 38 47.16 -4.02 0.17
C CYS A 38 46.76 -5.19 -0.75
N GLU A 39 47.62 -6.22 -0.85
CA GLU A 39 47.38 -7.38 -1.72
C GLU A 39 46.10 -8.14 -1.35
N VAL A 40 45.80 -8.27 -0.06
CA VAL A 40 44.57 -8.90 0.44
C VAL A 40 43.32 -8.09 0.04
N GLY A 41 43.46 -6.77 -0.13
CA GLY A 41 42.38 -5.86 -0.48
C GLY A 41 42.11 -5.71 -1.98
N ILE A 42 42.86 -6.40 -2.85
CA ILE A 42 42.68 -6.32 -4.31
C ILE A 42 41.25 -6.69 -4.76
N PRO A 43 40.61 -7.75 -4.25
CA PRO A 43 39.25 -8.11 -4.67
C PRO A 43 38.22 -7.01 -4.35
N ALA A 44 38.26 -6.46 -3.13
CA ALA A 44 37.36 -5.40 -2.70
C ALA A 44 37.60 -4.10 -3.49
N TRP A 45 38.85 -3.76 -3.78
CA TRP A 45 39.20 -2.64 -4.65
C TRP A 45 38.67 -2.84 -6.08
N ALA A 46 38.84 -4.04 -6.65
CA ALA A 46 38.36 -4.36 -7.99
C ALA A 46 36.84 -4.27 -8.09
N GLU A 47 36.11 -4.75 -7.07
CA GLU A 47 34.65 -4.62 -6.98
C GLU A 47 34.22 -3.16 -6.92
N ALA A 48 34.87 -2.34 -6.09
CA ALA A 48 34.57 -0.91 -5.96
C ALA A 48 34.80 -0.17 -7.29
N VAL A 49 35.91 -0.42 -7.98
CA VAL A 49 36.20 0.17 -9.29
C VAL A 49 35.22 -0.31 -10.36
N ALA A 50 34.85 -1.59 -10.35
CA ALA A 50 33.87 -2.15 -11.28
C ALA A 50 32.49 -1.51 -11.07
N ARG A 51 32.06 -1.35 -9.82
CA ARG A 51 30.80 -0.68 -9.47
C ARG A 51 30.81 0.78 -9.91
N GLN A 52 31.87 1.52 -9.60
CA GLN A 52 31.98 2.91 -10.01
C GLN A 52 31.97 3.08 -11.54
N ARG A 53 32.58 2.16 -12.28
CA ARG A 53 32.49 2.14 -13.74
C ARG A 53 31.10 1.80 -14.23
N ALA A 54 30.41 0.84 -13.61
CA ALA A 54 29.03 0.52 -13.95
C ALA A 54 28.11 1.73 -13.71
N ASP A 55 28.30 2.45 -12.60
CA ASP A 55 27.53 3.65 -12.28
C ASP A 55 27.81 4.82 -13.24
N THR A 56 28.95 4.80 -13.93
CA THR A 56 29.30 5.81 -14.96
C THR A 56 28.92 5.34 -16.38
N ASP A 57 28.56 4.07 -16.56
CA ASP A 57 28.17 3.54 -17.87
C ASP A 57 26.79 4.12 -18.25
N PRO A 58 26.68 4.85 -19.38
CA PRO A 58 25.42 5.43 -19.83
C PRO A 58 24.28 4.41 -19.87
N ARG A 59 24.57 3.16 -20.27
CA ARG A 59 23.55 2.09 -20.37
C ARG A 59 22.96 1.73 -19.02
N VAL A 60 23.79 1.67 -17.97
CA VAL A 60 23.33 1.37 -16.62
C VAL A 60 22.52 2.55 -16.08
N THR A 61 23.02 3.77 -16.24
CA THR A 61 22.30 4.97 -15.78
C THR A 61 20.96 5.16 -16.47
N ASP A 62 20.88 4.91 -17.78
CA ASP A 62 19.63 5.00 -18.54
C ASP A 62 18.67 3.87 -18.15
N ALA A 63 19.17 2.65 -17.93
CA ALA A 63 18.35 1.54 -17.45
C ALA A 63 17.78 1.82 -16.05
N SER A 64 18.57 2.36 -15.13
CA SER A 64 18.13 2.77 -13.79
C SER A 64 17.08 3.87 -13.86
N ARG A 65 17.31 4.93 -14.66
CA ARG A 65 16.33 6.00 -14.87
C ARG A 65 15.01 5.46 -15.42
N ASN A 66 15.08 4.57 -16.40
CA ASN A 66 13.89 3.96 -17.00
C ASN A 66 13.13 3.08 -15.99
N ALA A 67 13.85 2.34 -15.15
CA ALA A 67 13.25 1.53 -14.10
C ALA A 67 12.54 2.40 -13.06
N GLU A 68 13.16 3.49 -12.60
CA GLU A 68 12.56 4.47 -11.68
C GLU A 68 11.30 5.10 -12.29
N GLN A 69 11.38 5.51 -13.55
CA GLN A 69 10.23 6.07 -14.26
C GLN A 69 9.09 5.06 -14.40
N THR A 70 9.41 3.82 -14.77
CA THR A 70 8.42 2.73 -14.87
C THR A 70 7.76 2.46 -13.51
N GLN A 71 8.53 2.45 -12.42
CA GLN A 71 7.98 2.28 -11.07
C GLN A 71 7.05 3.43 -10.69
N HIS A 72 7.41 4.67 -11.04
CA HIS A 72 6.57 5.83 -10.81
C HIS A 72 5.25 5.74 -11.59
N GLU A 73 5.31 5.37 -12.87
CA GLU A 73 4.13 5.18 -13.73
C GLU A 73 3.22 4.06 -13.21
N LEU A 74 3.80 2.92 -12.78
CA LEU A 74 3.06 1.84 -12.13
C LEU A 74 2.39 2.30 -10.84
N GLY A 75 3.05 3.14 -10.05
CA GLY A 75 2.48 3.77 -8.86
C GLY A 75 1.24 4.61 -9.20
N HIS A 76 1.34 5.51 -10.18
CA HIS A 76 0.21 6.33 -10.63
C HIS A 76 -0.97 5.50 -11.14
N ILE A 77 -0.70 4.45 -11.91
CA ILE A 77 -1.74 3.54 -12.40
C ILE A 77 -2.42 2.81 -11.23
N ALA A 78 -1.64 2.34 -10.26
CA ALA A 78 -2.18 1.67 -9.08
C ALA A 78 -3.07 2.60 -8.24
N GLU A 79 -2.61 3.84 -7.98
CA GLU A 79 -3.38 4.86 -7.27
C GLU A 79 -4.70 5.16 -7.98
N ARG A 80 -4.64 5.42 -9.30
CA ARG A 80 -5.83 5.65 -10.11
C ARG A 80 -6.80 4.47 -10.05
N HIS A 81 -6.31 3.24 -10.15
CA HIS A 81 -7.15 2.06 -10.02
C HIS A 81 -7.79 1.95 -8.63
N THR A 82 -7.08 2.31 -7.56
CA THR A 82 -7.67 2.31 -6.21
C THR A 82 -8.78 3.35 -6.08
N ASP A 83 -8.58 4.55 -6.63
CA ASP A 83 -9.56 5.62 -6.61
C ASP A 83 -10.80 5.30 -7.45
N GLU A 84 -10.60 4.77 -8.66
CA GLU A 84 -11.68 4.34 -9.54
C GLU A 84 -12.51 3.22 -8.89
N ARG A 85 -11.85 2.25 -8.24
CA ARG A 85 -12.54 1.20 -7.48
C ARG A 85 -13.31 1.77 -6.29
N ALA A 86 -12.76 2.74 -5.56
CA ALA A 86 -13.44 3.39 -4.46
C ALA A 86 -14.65 4.21 -4.94
N ALA A 87 -14.52 4.94 -6.05
CA ALA A 87 -15.60 5.68 -6.69
C ALA A 87 -16.73 4.75 -7.17
N LEU A 88 -16.38 3.65 -7.84
CA LEU A 88 -17.35 2.64 -8.29
C LEU A 88 -18.10 2.02 -7.10
N ARG A 89 -17.38 1.68 -6.03
CA ARG A 89 -17.99 1.16 -4.79
C ARG A 89 -18.98 2.16 -4.20
N ARG A 90 -18.60 3.44 -4.08
CA ARG A 90 -19.52 4.50 -3.62
C ARG A 90 -20.75 4.64 -4.51
N ARG A 91 -20.60 4.47 -5.83
CA ARG A 91 -21.74 4.54 -6.76
C ARG A 91 -22.70 3.35 -6.64
N ILE A 92 -22.18 2.14 -6.44
CA ILE A 92 -23.00 0.92 -6.38
C ILE A 92 -23.59 0.69 -4.99
N LEU A 93 -22.76 0.84 -3.95
CA LEU A 93 -23.07 0.46 -2.57
C LEU A 93 -23.34 1.67 -1.67
N GLY A 94 -23.15 2.90 -2.16
CA GLY A 94 -23.24 4.10 -1.34
C GLY A 94 -22.17 4.12 -0.25
N ASN A 95 -22.60 4.42 0.98
CA ASN A 95 -21.74 4.45 2.17
C ASN A 95 -21.66 3.10 2.90
N LEU A 96 -22.15 2.02 2.30
CA LEU A 96 -22.08 0.69 2.90
C LEU A 96 -20.65 0.17 2.83
N THR A 97 -20.13 -0.29 3.97
CA THR A 97 -18.86 -1.00 4.01
C THR A 97 -19.00 -2.36 3.30
N PRO A 98 -17.90 -2.90 2.72
CA PRO A 98 -17.96 -4.15 1.97
C PRO A 98 -18.55 -5.32 2.76
N SER A 99 -18.17 -5.44 4.04
CA SER A 99 -18.69 -6.49 4.93
C SER A 99 -20.20 -6.38 5.15
N THR A 100 -20.74 -5.16 5.24
CA THR A 100 -22.19 -4.94 5.35
C THR A 100 -22.91 -5.22 4.03
N ALA A 101 -22.30 -4.87 2.89
CA ALA A 101 -22.87 -5.17 1.57
C ALA A 101 -22.93 -6.68 1.30
N GLU A 102 -21.86 -7.42 1.63
CA GLU A 102 -21.81 -8.88 1.52
C GLU A 102 -22.83 -9.55 2.45
N ALA A 103 -22.88 -9.16 3.72
CA ALA A 103 -23.86 -9.68 4.66
C ALA A 103 -25.30 -9.43 4.18
N ARG A 104 -25.57 -8.23 3.64
CA ARG A 104 -26.88 -7.89 3.08
C ARG A 104 -27.20 -8.68 1.82
N ALA A 105 -26.22 -8.95 0.97
CA ALA A 105 -26.40 -9.81 -0.21
C ALA A 105 -26.73 -11.26 0.21
N VAL A 106 -26.05 -11.81 1.22
CA VAL A 106 -26.37 -13.13 1.78
C VAL A 106 -27.79 -13.15 2.35
N GLN A 107 -28.17 -12.12 3.11
CA GLN A 107 -29.51 -11.98 3.65
C GLN A 107 -30.57 -11.98 2.53
N TRP A 108 -30.39 -11.17 1.48
CA TRP A 108 -31.32 -11.12 0.36
C TRP A 108 -31.41 -12.44 -0.41
N ARG A 109 -30.30 -13.18 -0.55
CA ARG A 109 -30.34 -14.53 -1.14
C ARG A 109 -31.16 -15.48 -0.30
N GLY A 110 -30.95 -15.48 1.02
CA GLY A 110 -31.76 -16.29 1.94
C GLY A 110 -33.26 -15.97 1.86
N HIS A 111 -33.63 -14.68 1.82
CA HIS A 111 -35.01 -14.27 1.61
C HIS A 111 -35.58 -14.73 0.26
N ALA A 112 -34.80 -14.63 -0.81
CA ALA A 112 -35.23 -15.08 -2.13
C ALA A 112 -35.40 -16.61 -2.19
N ASP A 113 -34.52 -17.36 -1.53
CA ASP A 113 -34.61 -18.82 -1.47
C ASP A 113 -35.82 -19.27 -0.65
N GLN A 114 -36.08 -18.61 0.48
CA GLN A 114 -37.31 -18.84 1.27
C GLN A 114 -38.56 -18.54 0.45
N ALA A 115 -38.62 -17.38 -0.23
CA ALA A 115 -39.77 -17.01 -1.05
C ALA A 115 -40.03 -18.00 -2.20
N ARG A 116 -38.96 -18.58 -2.80
CA ARG A 116 -39.10 -19.63 -3.81
C ARG A 116 -39.66 -20.93 -3.22
N HIS A 117 -39.21 -21.28 -2.01
CA HIS A 117 -39.72 -22.46 -1.31
C HIS A 117 -41.20 -22.28 -0.94
N ASP A 118 -41.56 -21.14 -0.37
CA ASP A 118 -42.92 -20.78 0.00
C ASP A 118 -43.86 -20.79 -1.23
N LEU A 119 -43.38 -20.26 -2.37
CA LEU A 119 -44.13 -20.31 -3.62
C LEU A 119 -44.34 -21.75 -4.11
N ALA A 120 -43.31 -22.60 -4.04
CA ALA A 120 -43.44 -24.01 -4.42
C ALA A 120 -44.40 -24.78 -3.51
N GLU A 121 -44.45 -24.46 -2.22
CA GLU A 121 -45.42 -25.02 -1.27
C GLU A 121 -46.86 -24.60 -1.63
N ILE A 122 -47.08 -23.33 -1.93
CA ILE A 122 -48.39 -22.82 -2.37
C ILE A 122 -48.83 -23.49 -3.68
N GLU A 123 -47.92 -23.62 -4.66
CA GLU A 123 -48.22 -24.22 -5.97
C GLU A 123 -48.54 -25.73 -5.88
N ALA A 124 -48.07 -26.40 -4.83
CA ALA A 124 -48.34 -27.82 -4.59
C ALA A 124 -49.71 -28.09 -3.95
N LEU A 125 -50.37 -27.06 -3.40
CA LEU A 125 -51.64 -27.19 -2.68
C LEU A 125 -52.86 -26.94 -3.60
N PRO A 126 -54.00 -27.60 -3.33
CA PRO A 126 -55.28 -27.21 -3.91
C PRO A 126 -55.59 -25.73 -3.62
N VAL A 127 -56.21 -25.03 -4.58
CA VAL A 127 -56.46 -23.57 -4.52
C VAL A 127 -57.15 -23.13 -3.23
N THR A 128 -58.06 -23.94 -2.68
CA THR A 128 -58.76 -23.65 -1.42
C THR A 128 -57.85 -23.68 -0.20
N GLU A 129 -56.90 -24.60 -0.16
CA GLU A 129 -55.92 -24.77 0.92
C GLU A 129 -54.80 -23.73 0.82
N ALA A 130 -54.29 -23.49 -0.40
CA ALA A 130 -53.33 -22.42 -0.66
C ALA A 130 -53.87 -21.04 -0.24
N ALA A 131 -55.16 -20.77 -0.52
CA ALA A 131 -55.80 -19.53 -0.10
C ALA A 131 -55.99 -19.42 1.43
N GLN A 132 -56.17 -20.54 2.14
CA GLN A 132 -56.21 -20.54 3.60
C GLN A 132 -54.82 -20.26 4.19
N LEU A 133 -53.78 -20.92 3.67
CA LEU A 133 -52.40 -20.75 4.09
C LEU A 133 -51.93 -19.29 3.94
N ILE A 134 -52.21 -18.67 2.78
CA ILE A 134 -51.87 -17.24 2.54
C ILE A 134 -52.59 -16.33 3.55
N ARG A 135 -53.87 -16.59 3.87
CA ARG A 135 -54.61 -15.80 4.87
C ARG A 135 -54.02 -15.94 6.26
N GLU A 136 -53.58 -17.13 6.65
CA GLU A 136 -52.90 -17.35 7.93
C GLU A 136 -51.55 -16.62 7.99
N TRP A 137 -50.78 -16.64 6.90
CA TRP A 137 -49.51 -15.90 6.82
C TRP A 137 -49.70 -14.40 6.91
N VAL A 138 -50.70 -13.86 6.21
CA VAL A 138 -51.06 -12.42 6.31
C VAL A 138 -51.49 -12.06 7.73
N ALA A 139 -52.28 -12.91 8.40
CA ALA A 139 -52.69 -12.67 9.78
C ALA A 139 -51.48 -12.68 10.74
N ARG A 140 -50.55 -13.62 10.57
CA ARG A 140 -49.31 -13.69 11.36
C ARG A 140 -48.42 -12.46 11.11
N ALA A 141 -48.22 -12.06 9.86
CA ALA A 141 -47.44 -10.89 9.49
C ALA A 141 -48.03 -9.60 10.10
N GLN A 142 -49.36 -9.43 10.07
CA GLN A 142 -50.03 -8.29 10.70
C GLN A 142 -49.83 -8.26 12.22
N THR A 143 -49.85 -9.43 12.88
CA THR A 143 -49.57 -9.49 14.32
C THR A 143 -48.12 -9.17 14.65
N GLU A 144 -47.17 -9.57 13.80
CA GLU A 144 -45.75 -9.28 13.97
C GLU A 144 -45.45 -7.79 13.72
N GLU A 145 -46.03 -7.20 12.67
CA GLU A 145 -45.92 -5.77 12.36
C GLU A 145 -46.49 -4.90 13.49
N ALA A 146 -47.65 -5.25 14.03
CA ALA A 146 -48.26 -4.54 15.16
C ALA A 146 -47.39 -4.54 16.43
N VAL A 147 -46.53 -5.55 16.60
CA VAL A 147 -45.57 -5.65 17.72
C VAL A 147 -44.23 -4.97 17.37
N ALA A 148 -43.83 -4.95 16.11
CA ALA A 148 -42.57 -4.39 15.64
C ALA A 148 -42.58 -2.86 15.54
N GLU A 149 -43.68 -2.22 15.13
CA GLU A 149 -43.81 -0.76 15.06
C GLU A 149 -43.48 -0.01 16.37
N PRO A 150 -44.01 -0.41 17.55
CA PRO A 150 -43.64 0.25 18.81
C PRO A 150 -42.18 -0.01 19.21
N ALA A 151 -41.59 -1.14 18.84
CA ALA A 151 -40.19 -1.42 19.11
C ALA A 151 -39.24 -0.62 18.21
N GLN A 152 -39.62 -0.39 16.96
CA GLN A 152 -38.85 0.38 15.99
C GLN A 152 -38.85 1.87 16.34
N THR A 153 -40.01 2.44 16.68
CA THR A 153 -40.13 3.83 17.13
C THR A 153 -39.31 4.13 18.39
N VAL A 154 -39.24 3.20 19.33
CA VAL A 154 -38.39 3.31 20.53
C VAL A 154 -36.90 3.26 20.19
N ARG A 155 -36.49 2.40 19.24
CA ARG A 155 -35.10 2.32 18.76
C ARG A 155 -34.68 3.56 18.00
N ASP A 156 -35.55 4.08 17.14
CA ASP A 156 -35.31 5.29 16.35
C ASP A 156 -35.24 6.52 17.24
N ALA A 157 -36.11 6.63 18.26
CA ALA A 157 -36.03 7.68 19.27
C ALA A 157 -34.73 7.61 20.09
N ARG A 158 -34.24 6.39 20.39
CA ARG A 158 -32.95 6.19 21.09
C ARG A 158 -31.77 6.55 20.19
N ALA A 159 -31.80 6.20 18.91
CA ALA A 159 -30.78 6.56 17.94
C ALA A 159 -30.71 8.08 17.71
N ALA A 160 -31.87 8.76 17.62
CA ALA A 160 -31.96 10.20 17.51
C ALA A 160 -31.35 10.93 18.73
N LYS A 161 -31.61 10.43 19.94
CA LYS A 161 -30.98 10.95 21.17
C LYS A 161 -29.46 10.81 21.14
N LEU A 162 -28.94 9.66 20.71
CA LEU A 162 -27.48 9.43 20.61
C LEU A 162 -26.82 10.31 19.54
N GLY A 163 -27.50 10.58 18.42
CA GLY A 163 -27.03 11.51 17.40
C GLY A 163 -26.97 12.96 17.88
N GLN A 164 -27.90 13.39 18.74
CA GLN A 164 -27.88 14.72 19.36
C GLN A 164 -26.67 14.91 20.29
N PHE A 165 -26.28 13.88 21.06
CA PHE A 165 -25.08 13.95 21.92
C PHE A 165 -23.79 14.06 21.11
N HIS A 166 -23.70 13.41 19.95
CA HIS A 166 -22.54 13.54 19.06
C HIS A 166 -22.48 14.91 18.37
N ALA A 167 -23.62 15.47 17.98
CA ALA A 167 -23.68 16.80 17.38
C ALA A 167 -23.29 17.92 18.38
N GLN A 168 -23.72 17.82 19.64
CA GLN A 168 -23.39 18.80 20.68
C GLN A 168 -21.93 18.77 21.12
N SER A 169 -21.28 17.61 21.08
CA SER A 169 -19.85 17.46 21.44
C SER A 169 -18.91 18.09 20.40
N ILE A 170 -19.28 18.06 19.11
CA ILE A 170 -18.47 18.64 18.02
C ILE A 170 -18.52 20.18 18.04
N ASP A 171 -19.64 20.76 18.48
CA ASP A 171 -19.83 22.22 18.51
C ASP A 171 -19.06 22.89 19.67
N GLN A 172 -18.94 22.20 20.82
CA GLN A 172 -18.18 22.71 21.98
C GLN A 172 -16.65 22.75 21.77
N GLY A 173 -16.13 22.12 20.71
CA GLY A 173 -14.71 22.11 20.38
C GLY A 173 -14.21 23.28 19.53
N ARG A 174 -15.10 24.17 19.03
CA ARG A 174 -14.74 25.20 18.04
C ARG A 174 -14.62 26.64 18.56
N THR A 175 -14.83 26.88 19.86
CA THR A 175 -14.52 28.19 20.47
C THR A 175 -13.17 28.14 21.16
N GLY A 176 -12.09 28.14 20.38
CA GLY A 176 -10.76 28.47 20.89
C GLY A 176 -10.63 30.00 21.05
N PRO A 177 -10.11 30.53 22.17
CA PRO A 177 -9.95 31.96 22.34
C PRO A 177 -8.89 32.48 21.36
N GLU A 178 -9.30 33.48 20.58
CA GLU A 178 -8.46 34.34 19.76
C GLU A 178 -7.27 34.84 20.60
N ARG A 179 -6.06 34.45 20.21
CA ARG A 179 -4.82 35.03 20.76
C ARG A 179 -4.66 36.42 20.16
N ASP A 180 -5.14 37.42 20.88
CA ASP A 180 -4.78 38.81 20.65
C ASP A 180 -3.28 39.01 20.81
N GLY A 181 -2.71 39.73 19.85
CA GLY A 181 -1.33 40.19 19.86
C GLY A 181 -1.08 41.23 20.94
N ILE A 182 0.04 41.06 21.63
CA ILE A 182 0.71 42.06 22.47
C ILE A 182 2.19 41.86 22.11
N GLY A 183 2.92 42.78 21.46
CA GLY A 183 2.95 44.20 21.72
C GLY A 183 4.02 44.49 22.77
N MET A 184 5.30 44.36 22.39
CA MET A 184 6.53 45.03 22.88
C MET A 184 7.76 44.20 22.49
#